data_AF-A0A7K2Z8E7-F1
#
_entry.id   AF-A0A7K2Z8E7-F1
#
_cell.length_a   1.000
_cell.length_b   1.000
_cell.length_c   1.000
_cell.angle_alpha   90.00
_cell.angle_beta   90.00
_cell.angle_gamma   90.00
#
_symmetry.space_group_name_H-M   'P 1'
#
loop_
_entity.id
_entity.type
_entity.pdbx_description
1 polymer ?
#
loop_
_entity_poly.entity_id
_entity_poly.type
_entity_poly.pdbx_seq_one_letter_code
_entity_poly.pdbx_strand_id
1 'polypeptide(L)'
;TYLHLALHAVADQDDPGTSRFLLPDLDLTFAEIAARRGGWGRLAYLSACETTYSPRDLADEAIHLTAAFLLVGFSGVIGTLWRVPDAVAETTAAVFYDALDTVRDDPALALARTTRLVRVHYGGAPAAWAAHHHVGI
;
A
#
# COMPACT_ATOMS: atom_id res chain seq x y z
N THR A 1 8.23 6.68 -13.02
CA THR A 1 6.92 6.07 -13.31
C THR A 1 6.26 5.68 -12.01
N TYR A 2 4.97 6.03 -11.88
CA TYR A 2 4.14 5.77 -10.70
C TYR A 2 2.98 4.87 -11.08
N LEU A 3 2.57 3.98 -10.17
CA LEU A 3 1.35 3.19 -10.27
C LEU A 3 0.47 3.53 -9.06
N HIS A 4 -0.82 3.79 -9.29
CA HIS A 4 -1.83 3.90 -8.23
C HIS A 4 -2.90 2.85 -8.46
N LEU A 5 -3.17 2.01 -7.46
CA LEU A 5 -4.25 1.02 -7.48
C LEU A 5 -5.23 1.33 -6.36
N ALA A 6 -6.45 1.73 -6.72
CA ALA A 6 -7.56 1.93 -5.79
C ALA A 6 -8.58 0.82 -5.96
N LEU A 7 -8.44 -0.23 -5.15
CA LEU A 7 -9.15 -1.50 -5.29
C LEU A 7 -9.46 -2.06 -3.90
N HIS A 8 -10.38 -3.02 -3.82
CA HIS A 8 -10.44 -3.87 -2.63
C HIS A 8 -9.35 -4.93 -2.69
N ALA A 9 -8.85 -5.32 -1.53
CA ALA A 9 -7.92 -6.43 -1.38
C ALA A 9 -8.42 -7.35 -0.28
N VAL A 10 -8.06 -8.62 -0.40
CA VAL A 10 -8.27 -9.64 0.63
C VAL A 10 -6.89 -10.13 1.05
N ALA A 11 -6.57 -9.94 2.32
CA ALA A 11 -5.44 -10.61 2.97
C ALA A 11 -5.93 -11.97 3.47
N ASP A 12 -5.51 -13.04 2.80
CA ASP A 12 -5.81 -14.39 3.24
C ASP A 12 -4.84 -14.75 4.37
N GLN A 13 -5.38 -15.03 5.56
CA GLN A 13 -4.59 -15.27 6.76
C GLN A 13 -4.14 -16.73 6.87
N ASP A 14 -4.85 -17.64 6.20
CA ASP A 14 -4.58 -19.08 6.22
C ASP A 14 -3.57 -19.45 5.11
N ASP A 15 -3.68 -18.80 3.95
CA ASP A 15 -2.73 -18.93 2.84
C ASP A 15 -2.38 -17.55 2.24
N PRO A 16 -1.36 -16.86 2.76
CA PRO A 16 -0.99 -15.52 2.28
C PRO A 16 -0.65 -15.45 0.78
N GLY A 17 -0.28 -16.56 0.15
CA GLY A 17 -0.02 -16.65 -1.28
C GLY A 17 -1.26 -16.42 -2.15
N THR A 18 -2.46 -16.61 -1.59
CA THR A 18 -3.75 -16.38 -2.26
C THR A 18 -4.33 -14.99 -1.97
N SER A 19 -3.65 -14.18 -1.15
CA SER A 19 -3.99 -12.76 -0.96
C SER A 19 -4.06 -12.07 -2.30
N ARG A 20 -5.07 -11.22 -2.52
CA ARG A 20 -5.40 -10.75 -3.88
C ARG A 20 -6.11 -9.40 -3.90
N PHE A 21 -5.96 -8.71 -5.03
CA PHE A 21 -6.82 -7.58 -5.38
C PHE A 21 -8.08 -8.08 -6.07
N LEU A 22 -9.22 -7.53 -5.68
CA LEU A 22 -10.51 -7.82 -6.31
C LEU A 22 -10.69 -6.87 -7.50
N LEU A 23 -10.75 -7.42 -8.72
CA LEU A 23 -11.15 -6.68 -9.92
C LEU A 23 -12.53 -7.19 -10.38
N PRO A 24 -13.26 -6.44 -11.23
CA PRO A 24 -14.62 -6.81 -11.62
C PRO A 24 -14.76 -8.23 -12.22
N ASP A 25 -13.76 -8.68 -12.98
CA ASP A 25 -13.84 -9.92 -13.76
C ASP A 25 -12.82 -11.00 -13.35
N LEU A 26 -11.85 -10.65 -12.51
CA LEU A 26 -10.76 -11.55 -12.10
C LEU A 26 -10.11 -11.04 -10.81
N ASP A 27 -9.65 -11.93 -9.95
CA ASP A 27 -8.80 -11.56 -8.84
C ASP A 27 -7.32 -11.60 -9.25
N LEU A 28 -6.53 -10.62 -8.81
CA LEU A 28 -5.08 -10.60 -9.04
C LEU A 28 -4.35 -11.00 -7.75
N THR A 29 -3.86 -12.23 -7.71
CA THR A 29 -3.23 -12.83 -6.52
C THR A 29 -1.77 -12.40 -6.33
N PHE A 30 -1.27 -12.53 -5.09
CA PHE A 30 0.15 -12.37 -4.76
C PHE A 30 1.03 -13.22 -5.68
N ALA A 31 0.71 -14.52 -5.83
CA ALA A 31 1.50 -15.44 -6.64
C ALA A 31 1.58 -15.00 -8.12
N GLU A 32 0.48 -14.54 -8.70
CA GLU A 32 0.45 -14.03 -10.08
C GLU A 32 1.23 -12.73 -10.25
N ILE A 33 1.20 -11.85 -9.24
CA ILE A 33 2.01 -10.62 -9.24
C ILE A 33 3.49 -11.04 -9.14
N ALA A 34 3.87 -11.80 -8.12
CA ALA A 34 5.27 -12.17 -7.83
C ALA A 34 5.92 -13.00 -8.96
N ALA A 35 5.13 -13.76 -9.72
CA ALA A 35 5.59 -14.49 -10.90
C ALA A 35 5.92 -13.59 -12.09
N ARG A 36 5.41 -12.35 -12.13
CA ARG A 36 5.72 -11.40 -13.19
C ARG A 36 7.15 -10.88 -13.05
N ARG A 37 7.73 -10.53 -14.20
CA ARG A 37 9.02 -9.87 -14.31
C ARG A 37 8.82 -8.58 -15.11
N GLY A 38 9.38 -7.49 -14.60
CA GLY A 38 9.51 -6.25 -15.35
C GLY A 38 8.45 -5.18 -15.09
N GLY A 39 7.89 -5.10 -13.88
CA GLY A 39 7.23 -3.88 -13.44
C GLY A 39 8.25 -2.93 -12.82
N TRP A 40 8.92 -2.16 -13.68
CA TRP A 40 9.91 -1.18 -13.25
C TRP A 40 9.20 0.14 -12.97
N GLY A 41 9.13 0.54 -11.70
CA GLY A 41 8.48 1.78 -11.29
C GLY A 41 9.15 2.37 -10.06
N ARG A 42 9.08 3.70 -9.92
CA ARG A 42 9.62 4.37 -8.72
C ARG A 42 8.77 4.08 -7.50
N LEU A 43 7.45 4.10 -7.67
CA LEU A 43 6.52 3.89 -6.57
C LEU A 43 5.21 3.23 -7.05
N ALA A 44 4.75 2.24 -6.29
CA ALA A 44 3.39 1.73 -6.35
C ALA A 44 2.61 2.18 -5.10
N TYR A 45 1.51 2.90 -5.28
CA TYR A 45 0.59 3.27 -4.21
C TYR A 45 -0.61 2.32 -4.25
N LEU A 46 -0.72 1.45 -3.24
CA LEU A 46 -1.78 0.45 -3.11
C LEU A 46 -2.85 1.01 -2.16
N SER A 47 -3.79 1.76 -2.72
CA SER A 47 -4.99 2.27 -2.04
C SER A 47 -6.00 1.15 -1.85
N ALA A 48 -5.61 0.16 -1.05
CA ALA A 48 -6.41 -1.01 -0.70
C ALA A 48 -6.12 -1.39 0.75
N CYS A 49 -7.13 -1.94 1.42
CA CYS A 49 -7.03 -2.35 2.82
C CYS A 49 -6.10 -3.55 3.00
N GLU A 50 -5.38 -3.59 4.12
CA GLU A 50 -4.62 -4.77 4.60
C GLU A 50 -3.55 -5.29 3.63
N THR A 51 -3.03 -4.43 2.76
CA THR A 51 -2.04 -4.80 1.73
C THR A 51 -0.65 -5.16 2.29
N THR A 52 -0.38 -4.82 3.55
CA THR A 52 0.86 -5.16 4.27
C THR A 52 0.63 -6.16 5.40
N TYR A 53 -0.54 -6.80 5.46
CA TYR A 53 -0.80 -7.83 6.45
C TYR A 53 0.00 -9.10 6.14
N SER A 54 0.72 -9.63 7.13
CA SER A 54 1.32 -10.96 7.10
C SER A 54 0.93 -11.70 8.38
N PRO A 55 0.49 -12.98 8.32
CA PRO A 55 0.25 -13.78 9.51
C PRO A 55 1.50 -13.90 10.38
N ARG A 56 1.30 -14.05 11.70
CA ARG A 56 2.42 -14.11 12.66
C ARG A 56 3.42 -15.24 12.35
N ASP A 57 2.93 -16.37 11.87
CA ASP A 57 3.74 -17.55 11.58
C ASP A 57 4.56 -17.40 10.29
N LEU A 58 4.23 -16.41 9.45
CA LEU A 58 4.88 -16.09 8.17
C LEU A 58 5.42 -14.65 8.14
N ALA A 59 5.57 -14.02 9.31
CA ALA A 59 6.06 -12.64 9.42
C ALA A 59 7.45 -12.47 8.80
N ASP A 60 8.28 -13.51 8.87
CA ASP A 60 9.64 -13.52 8.30
C ASP A 60 9.67 -13.80 6.79
N GLU A 61 8.57 -14.29 6.19
CA GLU A 61 8.53 -14.68 4.77
C GLU A 61 8.08 -13.54 3.83
N ALA A 62 7.70 -12.38 4.39
CA ALA A 62 7.25 -11.20 3.65
C ALA A 62 6.19 -11.52 2.55
N ILE A 63 5.27 -12.45 2.83
CA ILE A 63 4.21 -12.84 1.88
C ILE A 63 3.02 -11.90 2.07
N HIS A 64 3.11 -10.71 1.50
CA HIS A 64 2.04 -9.72 1.49
C HIS A 64 2.02 -8.95 0.16
N LEU A 65 0.88 -8.36 -0.19
CA LEU A 65 0.68 -7.73 -1.50
C LEU A 65 1.70 -6.61 -1.77
N THR A 66 2.11 -5.82 -0.76
CA THR A 66 3.17 -4.82 -0.94
C THR A 66 4.52 -5.43 -1.32
N ALA A 67 4.89 -6.60 -0.79
CA ALA A 67 6.13 -7.28 -1.15
C ALA A 67 6.09 -7.82 -2.59
N ALA A 68 4.93 -8.24 -3.09
CA ALA A 68 4.78 -8.68 -4.48
C ALA A 68 5.18 -7.58 -5.48
N PHE A 69 4.85 -6.31 -5.21
CA PHE A 69 5.25 -5.19 -6.07
C PHE A 69 6.75 -4.89 -6.01
N LEU A 70 7.39 -5.08 -4.85
CA LEU A 70 8.85 -5.01 -4.75
C LEU A 70 9.51 -6.14 -5.58
N LEU A 71 9.00 -7.38 -5.49
CA LEU A 71 9.49 -8.52 -6.26
C LEU A 71 9.37 -8.33 -7.78
N VAL A 72 8.35 -7.60 -8.22
CA VAL A 72 8.11 -7.29 -9.64
C VAL A 72 9.02 -6.16 -10.17
N GLY A 73 9.61 -5.35 -9.28
CA GLY A 73 10.63 -4.35 -9.62
C GLY A 73 10.31 -2.89 -9.24
N PHE A 74 9.32 -2.63 -8.39
CA PHE A 74 9.09 -1.28 -7.86
C PHE A 74 10.14 -0.91 -6.80
N SER A 75 10.64 0.32 -6.84
CA SER A 75 11.64 0.81 -5.86
C SER A 75 11.01 1.11 -4.50
N GLY A 76 9.79 1.66 -4.49
CA GLY A 76 9.00 1.94 -3.30
C GLY A 76 7.57 1.47 -3.45
N VAL A 77 6.94 1.10 -2.33
CA VAL A 77 5.53 0.71 -2.28
C VAL A 77 4.89 1.35 -1.05
N ILE A 78 3.73 1.96 -1.24
CA ILE A 78 2.84 2.39 -0.15
C ILE A 78 1.68 1.41 -0.08
N GLY A 79 1.43 0.87 1.12
CA GLY A 79 0.25 0.06 1.40
C GLY A 79 -0.34 0.41 2.76
N THR A 80 -1.30 -0.40 3.21
CA THR A 80 -1.99 -0.22 4.48
C THR A 80 -1.82 -1.44 5.39
N LEU A 81 -1.73 -1.19 6.70
CA LEU A 81 -1.60 -2.20 7.74
C LEU A 81 -2.96 -2.80 8.15
N TRP A 82 -4.04 -2.03 8.03
CA TRP A 82 -5.40 -2.41 8.40
C TRP A 82 -6.43 -1.71 7.50
N ARG A 83 -7.71 -2.01 7.70
CA ARG A 83 -8.81 -1.39 6.95
C ARG A 83 -8.90 0.12 7.19
N VAL A 84 -8.91 0.89 6.11
CA VAL A 84 -9.05 2.34 6.14
C VAL A 84 -10.42 2.71 5.56
N PRO A 85 -11.24 3.55 6.22
CA PRO A 85 -12.49 4.03 5.64
C PRO A 85 -12.25 4.78 4.33
N ASP A 86 -13.12 4.60 3.34
CA ASP A 86 -12.93 5.15 1.98
C ASP A 86 -12.66 6.66 1.97
N ALA A 87 -13.42 7.45 2.74
CA ALA A 87 -13.23 8.90 2.84
C ALA A 87 -11.84 9.29 3.40
N VAL A 88 -11.30 8.47 4.31
CA VAL A 88 -9.97 8.65 4.89
C VAL A 88 -8.90 8.28 3.86
N ALA A 89 -9.10 7.19 3.12
CA ALA A 89 -8.19 6.76 2.05
C ALA A 89 -8.13 7.81 0.93
N GLU A 90 -9.27 8.33 0.49
CA GLU A 90 -9.38 9.41 -0.50
C GLU A 90 -8.62 10.66 -0.05
N THR A 91 -8.88 11.13 1.18
CA THR A 91 -8.18 12.28 1.77
C THR A 91 -6.68 12.03 1.83
N THR A 92 -6.27 10.85 2.28
CA THR A 92 -4.85 10.51 2.45
C THR A 92 -4.11 10.46 1.11
N ALA A 93 -4.73 9.87 0.08
CA ALA A 93 -4.16 9.82 -1.27
C ALA A 93 -3.99 11.23 -1.87
N ALA A 94 -5.01 12.09 -1.75
CA ALA A 94 -4.94 13.46 -2.25
C ALA A 94 -3.82 14.26 -1.58
N VAL A 95 -3.74 14.21 -0.24
CA VAL A 95 -2.69 14.88 0.53
C VAL A 95 -1.31 14.28 0.23
N PHE A 96 -1.23 12.98 -0.02
CA PHE A 96 0.02 12.32 -0.40
C PHE A 96 0.58 12.84 -1.72
N TYR A 97 -0.24 12.93 -2.77
CA TYR A 97 0.24 13.41 -4.06
C TYR A 97 0.62 14.89 -4.03
N ASP A 98 -0.15 15.73 -3.33
CA ASP A 98 0.25 17.12 -3.10
C ASP A 98 1.59 17.21 -2.34
N ALA A 99 1.75 16.43 -1.28
CA ALA A 99 3.00 16.37 -0.55
C ALA A 99 4.17 15.88 -1.41
N LEU A 100 3.96 14.88 -2.27
CA LEU A 100 4.96 14.29 -3.16
C LEU A 100 5.56 15.33 -4.12
N ASP A 101 4.71 16.18 -4.69
CA ASP A 101 5.13 17.28 -5.57
C ASP A 101 6.01 18.30 -4.81
N THR A 102 5.72 18.53 -3.52
CA THR A 102 6.50 19.47 -2.69
C THR A 102 7.86 18.94 -2.20
N VAL A 103 8.05 17.62 -2.13
CA VAL A 103 9.27 16.99 -1.57
C VAL A 103 10.23 16.49 -2.63
N ARG A 104 10.09 16.91 -3.89
CA ARG A 104 10.93 16.48 -5.01
C ARG A 104 10.89 14.96 -5.24
N ASP A 105 9.69 14.38 -5.24
CA ASP A 105 9.50 12.95 -5.52
C ASP A 105 10.17 11.98 -4.51
N ASP A 106 10.18 12.32 -3.22
CA ASP A 106 10.57 11.40 -2.13
C ASP A 106 9.31 10.79 -1.48
N PRO A 107 8.95 9.52 -1.77
CA PRO A 107 7.73 8.91 -1.25
C PRO A 107 7.71 8.75 0.27
N ALA A 108 8.85 8.48 0.90
CA ALA A 108 8.94 8.29 2.34
C ALA A 108 8.70 9.63 3.06
N LEU A 109 9.31 10.71 2.58
CA LEU A 109 9.11 12.04 3.13
C LEU A 109 7.69 12.56 2.84
N ALA A 110 7.16 12.30 1.65
CA ALA A 110 5.79 12.64 1.30
C ALA A 110 4.78 11.95 2.23
N LEU A 111 4.96 10.66 2.49
CA LEU A 111 4.09 9.91 3.41
C LEU A 111 4.22 10.44 4.84
N ALA A 112 5.43 10.72 5.32
CA ALA A 112 5.64 11.28 6.66
C ALA A 112 4.94 12.64 6.84
N ARG A 113 4.95 13.51 5.82
CA ARG A 113 4.21 14.78 5.82
C ARG A 113 2.70 14.54 5.79
N THR A 114 2.25 13.64 4.94
CA THR A 114 0.84 13.24 4.80
C THR A 114 0.28 12.77 6.13
N THR A 115 0.96 11.84 6.81
CA THR A 115 0.57 11.34 8.13
C THR A 115 0.41 12.47 9.15
N ARG A 116 1.31 13.47 9.14
CA ARG A 116 1.20 14.62 10.04
C ARG A 116 -0.01 15.49 9.73
N LEU A 117 -0.30 15.75 8.45
CA LEU A 117 -1.42 16.58 8.01
C LEU A 117 -2.76 15.87 8.26
N VAL A 118 -2.88 14.61 7.87
CA VAL A 118 -4.08 13.79 8.09
C VAL A 118 -4.34 13.62 9.60
N ARG A 119 -3.30 13.49 10.43
CA ARG A 119 -3.44 13.48 11.90
C ARG A 119 -4.02 14.77 12.46
N VAL A 120 -3.71 15.94 11.88
CA VAL A 120 -4.34 17.21 12.33
C VAL A 120 -5.84 17.18 12.09
N HIS A 121 -6.28 16.60 10.97
CA HIS A 121 -7.70 16.51 10.60
C HIS A 121 -8.46 15.46 11.44
N TYR A 122 -7.91 14.25 11.57
CA TYR A 122 -8.58 13.12 12.25
C TYR A 122 -8.21 12.97 13.74
N GLY A 123 -7.29 13.80 14.25
CA GLY A 123 -6.98 13.96 15.67
C GLY A 123 -6.68 12.65 16.40
N GLY A 124 -7.46 12.40 17.46
CA GLY A 124 -7.31 11.27 18.39
C GLY A 124 -7.72 9.90 17.85
N ALA A 125 -7.91 9.74 16.54
CA ALA A 125 -8.20 8.46 15.88
C ALA A 125 -6.99 7.93 15.07
N PRO A 126 -5.97 7.33 15.72
CA PRO A 126 -4.81 6.73 15.03
C PRO A 126 -5.15 5.77 13.90
N ALA A 127 -6.24 5.03 14.02
CA ALA A 127 -6.70 4.12 12.97
C ALA A 127 -6.92 4.82 11.61
N ALA A 128 -7.21 6.13 11.61
CA ALA A 128 -7.41 6.92 10.39
C ALA A 128 -6.10 7.42 9.75
N TRP A 129 -5.04 7.66 10.53
CA TRP A 129 -3.83 8.33 10.02
C TRP A 129 -2.55 7.49 10.11
N ALA A 130 -2.54 6.41 10.88
CA ALA A 130 -1.36 5.57 11.09
C ALA A 130 -1.34 4.30 10.20
N ALA A 131 -2.35 4.10 9.36
CA ALA A 131 -2.52 2.87 8.59
C ALA A 131 -1.51 2.70 7.46
N HIS A 132 -1.07 3.81 6.85
CA HIS A 132 -0.25 3.77 5.64
C HIS A 132 1.23 3.56 5.98
N HIS A 133 1.88 2.68 5.23
CA HIS A 133 3.27 2.32 5.41
C HIS A 133 4.02 2.37 4.07
N HIS A 134 5.25 2.89 4.08
CA HIS A 134 6.15 2.88 2.93
C HIS A 134 7.21 1.80 3.11
N VAL A 135 7.43 0.99 2.09
CA VAL A 135 8.49 -0.02 2.01
C VAL A 135 9.32 0.23 0.76
N GLY A 136 10.64 0.20 0.87
CA GLY A 136 11.56 0.38 -0.25
C GLY A 136 12.46 1.61 -0.13
N ILE A 137 12.99 2.06 -1.27
CA ILE A 137 14.01 3.11 -1.41
C ILE A 137 13.40 4.43 -1.88
#